data_AF-A0A0B6ZLB6-F1
#
_entry.id   AF-A0A0B6ZLB6-F1
#
_cell.length_a   1.000
_cell.length_b   1.000
_cell.length_c   1.000
_cell.angle_alpha   90.00
_cell.angle_beta   90.00
_cell.angle_gamma   90.00
#
_symmetry.space_group_name_H-M   'P 1'
#
loop_
_entity.id
_entity.type
_entity.pdbx_description
1 polymer ?
#
loop_
_entity_poly.entity_id
_entity_poly.type
_entity_poly.pdbx_seq_one_letter_code
_entity_poly.pdbx_strand_id
1 'polypeptide(L)'
;GRRWDETLLKTVCSQDLLPADLPLLPGSPGGMVAYRRTLTLSFFYRLYTAITLRLQQKSDVADVSAVDDIPLGVSSGSQFYQMPSDLQSPRDLVGRPLVHNSAYKQATGEAIYVDEIPISDGELFAGFVMSSKAHAKILNVNPSVALSLPGVVDYVTVKDVPGSNMWNDFNDLVFACDETVHEGQVLGIVLAESMSTARRAASLVKVEYQELDSIITIQDAIKKSSYFEHQPRVIRCGDIDK
;
A
#
# COMPACT_ATOMS: atom_id res chain seq x y z
N GLY A 1 26.70 -8.14 40.80
CA GLY A 1 26.26 -7.78 39.44
C GLY A 1 27.46 -7.50 38.56
N ARG A 2 27.29 -7.50 37.23
CA ARG A 2 28.35 -7.09 36.27
C ARG A 2 28.57 -5.58 36.31
N ARG A 3 29.75 -5.12 35.90
CA ARG A 3 30.08 -3.68 35.77
C ARG A 3 29.54 -3.12 34.45
N TRP A 4 29.28 -1.81 34.41
CA TRP A 4 28.86 -1.11 33.20
C TRP A 4 30.10 -0.66 32.43
N ASP A 5 30.61 -1.53 31.57
CA ASP A 5 31.82 -1.31 30.77
C ASP A 5 31.69 -1.97 29.37
N GLU A 6 32.70 -1.82 28.52
CA GLU A 6 32.70 -2.41 27.18
C GLU A 6 32.56 -3.94 27.18
N THR A 7 32.98 -4.62 28.25
CA THR A 7 32.86 -6.07 28.34
C THR A 7 31.41 -6.48 28.49
N LEU A 8 30.61 -5.70 29.23
CA LEU A 8 29.17 -5.89 29.31
C LEU A 8 28.52 -5.68 27.93
N LEU A 9 28.86 -4.60 27.23
CA LEU A 9 28.32 -4.31 25.90
C LEU A 9 28.58 -5.47 24.93
N LYS A 10 29.84 -5.92 24.84
CA LYS A 10 30.23 -7.04 23.98
C LYS A 10 29.55 -8.35 24.37
N THR A 11 29.34 -8.58 25.66
CA THR A 11 28.64 -9.78 26.14
C THR A 11 27.16 -9.74 25.77
N VAL A 12 26.45 -8.64 26.05
CA VAL A 12 25.02 -8.54 25.75
C VAL A 12 24.75 -8.60 24.24
N CYS A 13 25.61 -7.96 23.43
CA CYS A 13 25.53 -8.02 21.98
C CYS A 13 26.14 -9.29 21.37
N SER A 14 26.73 -10.19 22.17
CA SER A 14 27.22 -11.48 21.65
C SER A 14 26.05 -12.34 21.21
N GLN A 15 26.30 -13.32 20.33
CA GLN A 15 25.27 -14.22 19.83
C GLN A 15 24.57 -15.02 20.94
N ASP A 16 25.16 -15.11 22.13
CA ASP A 16 24.73 -15.99 23.21
C ASP A 16 23.73 -15.34 24.19
N LEU A 17 23.47 -14.02 24.06
CA LEU A 17 22.54 -13.29 24.95
C LEU A 17 21.41 -12.63 24.17
N LEU A 18 21.50 -11.34 23.83
CA LEU A 18 20.36 -10.61 23.28
C LEU A 18 19.84 -11.17 21.94
N PRO A 19 20.70 -11.60 21.00
CA PRO A 19 20.26 -12.32 19.79
C PRO A 19 19.64 -13.69 20.07
N ALA A 20 20.06 -14.38 21.14
CA ALA A 20 19.52 -15.68 21.55
C ALA A 20 18.16 -15.55 22.25
N ASP A 21 17.97 -14.50 23.07
CA ASP A 21 16.72 -14.20 23.78
C ASP A 21 15.62 -13.67 22.83
N LEU A 22 16.01 -13.02 21.72
CA LEU A 22 15.08 -12.46 20.72
C LEU A 22 15.31 -13.08 19.31
N PRO A 23 15.10 -14.40 19.14
CA PRO A 23 15.37 -15.07 17.88
C PRO A 23 14.28 -14.76 16.86
N LEU A 24 14.63 -14.02 15.80
CA LEU A 24 13.74 -13.83 14.65
C LEU A 24 14.12 -14.78 13.51
N LEU A 25 13.39 -15.88 13.31
CA LEU A 25 13.69 -16.84 12.26
C LEU A 25 13.42 -16.25 10.85
N PRO A 26 14.12 -16.72 9.81
CA PRO A 26 13.71 -16.43 8.42
C PRO A 26 12.23 -16.79 8.21
N GLY A 27 11.48 -15.88 7.59
CA GLY A 27 10.03 -16.04 7.39
C GLY A 27 9.14 -15.56 8.56
N SER A 28 9.71 -14.99 9.62
CA SER A 28 8.91 -14.36 10.69
C SER A 28 7.95 -13.30 10.12
N PRO A 29 6.68 -13.26 10.57
CA PRO A 29 5.71 -12.25 10.13
C PRO A 29 6.25 -10.82 10.25
N GLY A 30 5.89 -9.97 9.28
CA GLY A 30 6.39 -8.60 9.16
C GLY A 30 7.77 -8.47 8.48
N GLY A 31 8.44 -9.58 8.15
CA GLY A 31 9.68 -9.55 7.37
C GLY A 31 10.81 -8.80 8.08
N MET A 32 11.70 -8.16 7.28
CA MET A 32 12.79 -7.30 7.76
C MET A 32 13.60 -7.90 8.93
N VAL A 33 13.83 -9.22 8.89
CA VAL A 33 14.37 -9.98 10.03
C VAL A 33 15.75 -9.48 10.44
N ALA A 34 16.65 -9.30 9.48
CA ALA A 34 17.99 -8.78 9.73
C ALA A 34 17.93 -7.36 10.33
N TYR A 35 17.10 -6.49 9.77
CA TYR A 35 16.92 -5.13 10.26
C TYR A 35 16.40 -5.11 11.71
N ARG A 36 15.34 -5.86 12.02
CA ARG A 36 14.77 -5.94 13.38
C ARG A 36 15.77 -6.50 14.40
N ARG A 37 16.54 -7.52 14.02
CA ARG A 37 17.64 -8.05 14.85
C ARG A 37 18.72 -7.00 15.11
N THR A 38 19.13 -6.26 14.08
CA THR A 38 20.11 -5.18 14.26
C THR A 38 19.54 -4.07 15.15
N LEU A 39 18.27 -3.73 15.00
CA LEU A 39 17.61 -2.68 15.76
C LEU A 39 17.61 -2.96 17.27
N THR A 40 17.40 -4.21 17.71
CA THR A 40 17.44 -4.55 19.15
C THR A 40 18.83 -4.32 19.73
N LEU A 41 19.88 -4.69 18.99
CA LEU A 41 21.27 -4.42 19.36
C LEU A 41 21.56 -2.91 19.35
N SER A 42 21.09 -2.18 18.34
CA SER A 42 21.26 -0.73 18.24
C SER A 42 20.53 0.03 19.36
N PHE A 43 19.35 -0.42 19.79
CA PHE A 43 18.65 0.16 20.94
C PHE A 43 19.37 -0.13 22.25
N PHE A 44 19.92 -1.33 22.42
CA PHE A 44 20.77 -1.61 23.58
C PHE A 44 22.04 -0.77 23.57
N TYR A 45 22.68 -0.58 22.40
CA TYR A 45 23.81 0.32 22.26
C TYR A 45 23.45 1.76 22.63
N ARG A 46 22.33 2.28 22.12
CA ARG A 46 21.83 3.62 22.49
C ARG A 46 21.60 3.75 24.00
N LEU A 47 21.02 2.73 24.64
CA LEU A 47 20.85 2.67 26.09
C LEU A 47 22.20 2.63 26.83
N TYR A 48 23.14 1.83 26.35
CA TYR A 48 24.50 1.74 26.86
C TYR A 48 25.16 3.12 26.89
N THR A 49 25.18 3.80 25.76
CA THR A 49 25.76 5.15 25.62
C THR A 49 25.04 6.17 26.50
N ALA A 50 23.70 6.15 26.54
CA ALA A 50 22.92 7.07 27.37
C ALA A 50 23.25 6.96 28.87
N ILE A 51 23.43 5.73 29.39
CA ILE A 51 23.80 5.50 30.78
C ILE A 51 25.27 5.86 31.03
N THR A 52 26.18 5.52 30.11
CA THR A 52 27.61 5.88 30.21
C THR A 52 27.80 7.40 30.33
N LEU A 53 27.08 8.19 29.53
CA LEU A 53 27.07 9.66 29.60
C LEU A 53 26.54 10.16 30.95
N ARG A 54 25.46 9.56 31.49
CA ARG A 54 24.92 9.92 32.82
C ARG A 54 25.86 9.59 33.97
N LEU A 55 26.65 8.53 33.84
CA LEU A 55 27.65 8.12 34.82
C LEU A 55 28.95 8.95 34.74
N GLN A 56 29.02 9.94 33.84
CA GLN A 56 30.20 10.78 33.60
C GLN A 56 31.48 9.98 33.26
N GLN A 57 31.30 8.78 32.70
CA GLN A 57 32.42 7.99 32.22
C GLN A 57 32.93 8.55 30.88
N LYS A 58 34.22 8.33 30.60
CA LYS A 58 34.85 8.79 29.36
C LYS A 58 34.19 8.06 28.18
N SER A 59 33.49 8.83 27.35
CA SER A 59 32.90 8.37 26.08
C SER A 59 33.56 9.11 24.94
N ASP A 60 33.63 8.49 23.76
CA ASP A 60 34.08 9.20 22.57
C ASP A 60 33.05 10.27 22.19
N VAL A 61 33.53 11.43 21.73
CA VAL A 61 32.69 12.59 21.37
C VAL A 61 31.72 12.24 20.24
N ALA A 62 32.09 11.30 19.37
CA ALA A 62 31.25 10.82 18.26
C ALA A 62 29.97 10.12 18.74
N ASP A 63 30.00 9.44 19.89
CA ASP A 63 28.88 8.65 20.39
C ASP A 63 27.80 9.49 21.08
N VAL A 64 28.08 10.75 21.41
CA VAL A 64 27.13 11.65 22.08
C VAL A 64 25.87 11.85 21.22
N SER A 65 26.05 11.98 19.91
CA SER A 65 24.95 12.16 18.95
C SER A 65 24.03 10.93 18.82
N ALA A 66 24.48 9.75 19.24
CA ALA A 66 23.68 8.53 19.18
C ALA A 66 22.53 8.53 20.20
N VAL A 67 22.62 9.35 21.25
CA VAL A 67 21.62 9.46 22.31
C VAL A 67 20.64 10.58 22.02
N ASP A 68 21.09 11.61 21.30
CA ASP A 68 20.26 12.76 20.92
C ASP A 68 19.01 12.31 20.18
N ASP A 69 17.87 12.90 20.56
CA ASP A 69 16.64 12.72 19.82
C ASP A 69 16.71 13.54 18.53
N ILE A 70 16.11 13.01 17.45
CA ILE A 70 15.98 13.75 16.20
C ILE A 70 14.95 14.86 16.43
N PRO A 71 15.35 16.15 16.43
CA PRO A 71 14.39 17.23 16.65
C PRO A 71 13.44 17.32 15.46
N LEU A 72 12.15 17.43 15.74
CA LEU A 72 11.17 17.79 14.72
C LEU A 72 11.33 19.29 14.44
N GLY A 73 11.99 19.63 13.34
CA GLY A 73 12.13 21.01 12.87
C GLY A 73 10.81 21.58 12.33
N VAL A 74 10.69 22.90 12.32
CA VAL A 74 9.61 23.58 11.61
C VAL A 74 9.91 23.55 10.11
N SER A 75 8.93 23.14 9.30
CA SER A 75 9.07 23.18 7.84
C SER A 75 9.14 24.63 7.35
N SER A 76 10.11 24.94 6.49
CA SER A 76 10.28 26.26 5.87
C SER A 76 10.52 26.12 4.37
N GLY A 77 9.99 27.03 3.56
CA GLY A 77 10.20 27.04 2.11
C GLY A 77 10.07 28.44 1.52
N SER A 78 10.69 28.65 0.36
CA SER A 78 10.65 29.92 -0.39
C SER A 78 10.15 29.65 -1.81
N GLN A 79 9.26 30.49 -2.32
CA GLN A 79 8.75 30.41 -3.69
C GLN A 79 9.10 31.68 -4.47
N PHE A 80 9.63 31.49 -5.68
CA PHE A 80 9.98 32.57 -6.59
C PHE A 80 9.25 32.36 -7.91
N TYR A 81 8.52 33.37 -8.36
CA TYR A 81 7.77 33.34 -9.61
C TYR A 81 7.74 34.73 -10.23
N GLN A 82 7.55 34.77 -11.55
CA GLN A 82 7.44 36.02 -12.29
C GLN A 82 6.03 36.57 -12.15
N MET A 83 5.92 37.83 -11.73
CA MET A 83 4.66 38.55 -11.77
C MET A 83 4.38 39.09 -13.17
N PRO A 84 3.10 39.17 -13.60
CA PRO A 84 2.74 39.84 -14.84
C PRO A 84 3.16 41.32 -14.85
N SER A 85 3.22 41.90 -16.05
CA SER A 85 3.53 43.33 -16.24
C SER A 85 2.51 44.24 -15.55
N ASP A 86 2.96 45.39 -15.05
CA ASP A 86 2.11 46.44 -14.49
C ASP A 86 1.10 47.03 -15.49
N LEU A 87 1.32 46.82 -16.80
CA LEU A 87 0.39 47.23 -17.87
C LEU A 87 -0.79 46.26 -18.03
N GLN A 88 -0.73 45.07 -17.41
CA GLN A 88 -1.79 44.08 -17.52
C GLN A 88 -3.04 44.53 -16.76
N SER A 89 -4.20 44.47 -17.43
CA SER A 89 -5.50 44.78 -16.82
C SER A 89 -5.73 43.99 -15.53
N PRO A 90 -6.30 44.58 -14.47
CA PRO A 90 -6.64 43.86 -13.23
C PRO A 90 -7.68 42.74 -13.43
N ARG A 91 -8.44 42.77 -14.52
CA ARG A 91 -9.41 41.73 -14.89
C ARG A 91 -8.78 40.57 -15.66
N ASP A 92 -7.57 40.76 -16.19
CA ASP A 92 -6.80 39.69 -16.82
C ASP A 92 -6.04 38.93 -15.73
N LEU A 93 -6.42 37.68 -15.57
CA LEU A 93 -5.97 36.79 -14.51
C LEU A 93 -4.81 35.88 -14.94
N VAL A 94 -4.45 35.88 -16.23
CA VAL A 94 -3.39 35.00 -16.76
C VAL A 94 -2.05 35.37 -16.14
N GLY A 95 -1.35 34.37 -15.59
CA GLY A 95 -0.05 34.55 -14.92
C GLY A 95 -0.12 35.06 -13.48
N ARG A 96 -1.31 35.31 -12.93
CA ARG A 96 -1.47 35.69 -11.51
C ARG A 96 -1.62 34.45 -10.61
N PRO A 97 -1.08 34.46 -9.39
CA PRO A 97 -1.16 33.34 -8.44
C PRO A 97 -2.53 33.31 -7.77
N LEU A 98 -3.56 32.91 -8.51
CA LEU A 98 -4.91 32.83 -7.98
C LEU A 98 -5.09 31.61 -7.09
N VAL A 99 -5.85 31.79 -6.02
CA VAL A 99 -6.33 30.70 -5.19
C VAL A 99 -7.22 29.79 -6.04
N HIS A 100 -7.09 28.48 -5.84
CA HIS A 100 -7.94 27.49 -6.50
C HIS A 100 -9.43 27.81 -6.23
N ASN A 101 -10.27 27.82 -7.27
CA ASN A 101 -11.65 28.30 -7.19
C ASN A 101 -12.48 27.60 -6.10
N SER A 102 -12.20 26.32 -5.82
CA SER A 102 -12.91 25.55 -4.80
C SER A 102 -12.17 25.47 -3.46
N ALA A 103 -11.04 26.16 -3.27
CA ALA A 103 -10.21 26.04 -2.07
C ALA A 103 -10.98 26.30 -0.78
N TYR A 104 -11.82 27.33 -0.75
CA TYR A 104 -12.62 27.65 0.42
C TYR A 104 -13.68 26.58 0.72
N LYS A 105 -14.31 26.02 -0.31
CA LYS A 105 -15.26 24.90 -0.17
C LYS A 105 -14.57 23.64 0.36
N GLN A 106 -13.37 23.37 -0.14
CA GLN A 106 -12.55 22.25 0.33
C GLN A 106 -12.12 22.43 1.79
N ALA A 107 -11.71 23.65 2.17
CA ALA A 107 -11.28 23.95 3.54
C ALA A 107 -12.44 23.94 4.55
N THR A 108 -13.68 24.14 4.11
CA THR A 108 -14.89 24.19 4.95
C THR A 108 -15.70 22.90 4.95
N GLY A 109 -15.41 21.97 4.03
CA GLY A 109 -16.21 20.75 3.84
C GLY A 109 -17.50 20.95 3.02
N GLU A 110 -17.61 22.05 2.27
CA GLU A 110 -18.76 22.35 1.40
C GLU A 110 -18.58 21.81 -0.03
N ALA A 111 -17.38 21.36 -0.39
CA ALA A 111 -17.12 20.76 -1.69
C ALA A 111 -17.69 19.34 -1.70
N ILE A 112 -18.75 19.11 -2.49
CA ILE A 112 -19.42 17.80 -2.59
C ILE A 112 -18.59 16.84 -3.44
N TYR A 113 -18.16 15.73 -2.83
CA TYR A 113 -17.56 14.57 -3.48
C TYR A 113 -18.59 13.45 -3.71
N VAL A 114 -18.22 12.42 -4.46
CA VAL A 114 -19.15 11.36 -4.91
C VAL A 114 -19.90 10.70 -3.76
N ASP A 115 -19.22 10.37 -2.66
CA ASP A 115 -19.80 9.70 -1.48
C ASP A 115 -20.59 10.66 -0.56
N GLU A 116 -20.57 11.96 -0.87
CA GLU A 116 -21.35 12.99 -0.15
C GLU A 116 -22.64 13.36 -0.90
N ILE A 117 -22.85 12.79 -2.09
CA ILE A 117 -24.13 12.90 -2.80
C ILE A 117 -25.19 12.18 -1.93
N PRO A 118 -26.32 12.83 -1.61
CA PRO A 118 -27.36 12.21 -0.79
C PRO A 118 -27.87 10.89 -1.39
N ILE A 119 -28.01 9.89 -0.52
CA ILE A 119 -28.54 8.57 -0.86
C ILE A 119 -29.98 8.74 -1.39
N SER A 120 -30.25 8.10 -2.53
CA SER A 120 -31.59 8.07 -3.13
C SER A 120 -32.45 6.95 -2.55
N ASP A 121 -33.78 7.11 -2.59
CA ASP A 121 -34.70 6.07 -2.15
C ASP A 121 -34.53 4.80 -2.99
N GLY A 122 -34.28 3.66 -2.31
CA GLY A 122 -34.03 2.38 -2.97
C GLY A 122 -32.60 2.18 -3.51
N GLU A 123 -31.68 3.10 -3.23
CA GLU A 123 -30.26 2.92 -3.53
C GLU A 123 -29.67 1.72 -2.76
N LEU A 124 -28.83 0.93 -3.44
CA LEU A 124 -28.18 -0.25 -2.88
C LEU A 124 -26.67 -0.05 -2.82
N PHE A 125 -26.04 -0.78 -1.90
CA PHE A 125 -24.60 -0.79 -1.72
C PHE A 125 -24.00 -2.07 -2.30
N ALA A 126 -22.85 -1.92 -2.96
CA ALA A 126 -22.10 -2.99 -3.57
C ALA A 126 -20.95 -3.50 -2.68
N GLY A 127 -20.88 -4.81 -2.49
CA GLY A 127 -19.77 -5.52 -1.87
C GLY A 127 -19.07 -6.40 -2.89
N PHE A 128 -17.82 -6.07 -3.23
CA PHE A 128 -17.05 -6.84 -4.21
C PHE A 128 -16.60 -8.18 -3.63
N VAL A 129 -16.87 -9.26 -4.38
CA VAL A 129 -16.25 -10.56 -4.16
C VAL A 129 -15.01 -10.61 -5.04
N MET A 130 -13.84 -10.73 -4.41
CA MET A 130 -12.55 -10.66 -5.11
C MET A 130 -11.76 -11.95 -4.94
N SER A 131 -10.92 -12.25 -5.92
CA SER A 131 -9.97 -13.35 -5.86
C SER A 131 -9.02 -13.20 -4.68
N SER A 132 -8.80 -14.31 -3.97
CA SER A 132 -7.76 -14.43 -2.94
C SER A 132 -6.51 -15.14 -3.45
N LYS A 133 -6.38 -15.33 -4.76
CA LYS A 133 -5.31 -16.12 -5.41
C LYS A 133 -4.65 -15.29 -6.50
N ALA A 134 -3.33 -15.37 -6.57
CA ALA A 134 -2.55 -14.66 -7.58
C ALA A 134 -2.77 -15.23 -8.99
N HIS A 135 -2.98 -16.53 -9.13
CA HIS A 135 -3.30 -17.17 -10.40
C HIS A 135 -4.00 -18.51 -10.12
N ALA A 136 -5.24 -18.69 -10.56
CA ALA A 136 -5.99 -19.92 -10.29
C ALA A 136 -7.19 -20.10 -11.23
N LYS A 137 -7.56 -21.34 -11.50
CA LYS A 137 -8.89 -21.64 -12.06
C LYS A 137 -9.95 -21.48 -10.99
N ILE A 138 -11.07 -20.88 -11.36
CA ILE A 138 -12.25 -20.73 -10.52
C ILE A 138 -13.12 -21.96 -10.76
N LEU A 139 -13.14 -22.89 -9.79
CA LEU A 139 -13.89 -24.13 -9.91
C LEU A 139 -15.38 -23.92 -9.61
N ASN A 140 -15.66 -23.13 -8.58
CA ASN A 140 -17.02 -22.88 -8.12
C ASN A 140 -17.08 -21.58 -7.30
N VAL A 141 -18.18 -20.85 -7.44
CA VAL A 141 -18.50 -19.66 -6.64
C VAL A 141 -19.88 -19.86 -6.03
N ASN A 142 -19.94 -19.95 -4.70
CA ASN A 142 -21.17 -20.22 -3.96
C ASN A 142 -21.58 -19.02 -3.10
N PRO A 143 -22.58 -18.22 -3.55
CA PRO A 143 -23.09 -17.07 -2.83
C PRO A 143 -24.23 -17.40 -1.86
N SER A 144 -24.62 -18.68 -1.69
CA SER A 144 -25.84 -19.06 -0.94
C SER A 144 -25.92 -18.49 0.47
N VAL A 145 -24.82 -18.52 1.23
CA VAL A 145 -24.78 -17.96 2.59
C VAL A 145 -24.92 -16.44 2.55
N ALA A 146 -24.28 -15.77 1.59
CA ALA A 146 -24.38 -14.33 1.41
C ALA A 146 -25.83 -13.92 1.09
N LEU A 147 -26.47 -14.60 0.14
CA LEU A 147 -27.86 -14.34 -0.28
C LEU A 147 -28.88 -14.62 0.83
N SER A 148 -28.55 -15.46 1.82
CA SER A 148 -29.43 -15.72 2.97
C SER A 148 -29.40 -14.63 4.04
N LEU A 149 -28.47 -13.67 3.96
CA LEU A 149 -28.39 -12.60 4.96
C LEU A 149 -29.51 -11.57 4.79
N PRO A 150 -30.15 -11.13 5.89
CA PRO A 150 -31.13 -10.04 5.83
C PRO A 150 -30.54 -8.77 5.22
N GLY A 151 -31.31 -8.14 4.33
CA GLY A 151 -30.93 -6.92 3.62
C GLY A 151 -29.99 -7.14 2.42
N VAL A 152 -29.63 -8.38 2.10
CA VAL A 152 -29.01 -8.70 0.80
C VAL A 152 -30.11 -8.84 -0.25
N VAL A 153 -29.90 -8.16 -1.37
CA VAL A 153 -30.87 -8.08 -2.47
C VAL A 153 -30.50 -9.04 -3.58
N ASP A 154 -29.24 -9.06 -4.01
CA ASP A 154 -28.80 -9.90 -5.13
C ASP A 154 -27.29 -10.17 -5.15
N TYR A 155 -26.85 -11.09 -6.01
CA TYR A 155 -25.45 -11.37 -6.34
C TYR A 155 -25.24 -11.34 -7.85
N VAL A 156 -24.54 -10.31 -8.32
CA VAL A 156 -24.23 -10.05 -9.72
C VAL A 156 -22.94 -10.74 -10.13
N THR A 157 -22.97 -11.40 -11.29
CA THR A 157 -21.86 -12.19 -11.85
C THR A 157 -21.63 -11.87 -13.32
N VAL A 158 -20.63 -12.52 -13.93
CA VAL A 158 -20.40 -12.47 -15.39
C VAL A 158 -21.64 -12.80 -16.22
N LYS A 159 -22.56 -13.63 -15.71
CA LYS A 159 -23.79 -14.03 -16.43
C LYS A 159 -24.78 -12.89 -16.58
N ASP A 160 -24.65 -11.86 -15.75
CA ASP A 160 -25.55 -10.72 -15.67
C ASP A 160 -25.05 -9.52 -16.50
N VAL A 161 -23.89 -9.67 -17.17
CA VAL A 161 -23.36 -8.66 -18.08
C VAL A 161 -24.16 -8.71 -19.39
N PRO A 162 -24.93 -7.65 -19.75
CA PRO A 162 -25.80 -7.68 -20.93
C PRO A 162 -25.03 -7.58 -22.26
N GLY A 163 -23.74 -7.23 -22.21
CA GLY A 163 -22.88 -7.03 -23.36
C GLY A 163 -21.57 -7.81 -23.22
N SER A 164 -20.46 -7.17 -23.60
CA SER A 164 -19.13 -7.76 -23.44
C SER A 164 -18.69 -7.72 -21.98
N ASN A 165 -18.17 -8.83 -21.48
CA ASN A 165 -17.45 -8.87 -20.21
C ASN A 165 -16.04 -8.26 -20.32
N MET A 166 -15.60 -7.91 -21.55
CA MET A 166 -14.35 -7.21 -21.79
C MET A 166 -14.52 -5.72 -21.47
N TRP A 167 -13.74 -5.22 -20.51
CA TRP A 167 -13.75 -3.83 -20.08
C TRP A 167 -12.96 -2.91 -21.01
N ASN A 168 -11.84 -3.40 -21.57
CA ASN A 168 -10.96 -2.60 -22.42
C ASN A 168 -10.21 -3.45 -23.47
N ASP A 169 -9.43 -2.78 -24.32
CA ASP A 169 -8.62 -3.41 -25.37
C ASP A 169 -7.38 -4.17 -24.84
N PHE A 170 -7.15 -4.19 -23.53
CA PHE A 170 -6.02 -4.85 -22.88
C PHE A 170 -6.39 -6.22 -22.27
N ASN A 171 -7.53 -6.77 -22.68
CA ASN A 171 -8.09 -8.02 -22.18
C ASN A 171 -8.49 -8.01 -20.69
N ASP A 172 -8.75 -6.83 -20.11
CA ASP A 172 -9.28 -6.76 -18.75
C ASP A 172 -10.76 -7.13 -18.74
N LEU A 173 -11.15 -7.94 -17.75
CA LEU A 173 -12.52 -8.39 -17.57
C LEU A 173 -13.24 -7.59 -16.49
N VAL A 174 -14.54 -7.35 -16.66
CA VAL A 174 -15.41 -6.78 -15.62
C VAL A 174 -15.53 -7.75 -14.45
N PHE A 175 -15.82 -9.02 -14.75
CA PHE A 175 -15.81 -10.13 -13.81
C PHE A 175 -14.89 -11.24 -14.32
N ALA A 176 -14.02 -11.76 -13.46
CA ALA A 176 -13.20 -12.91 -13.82
C ALA A 176 -14.10 -14.11 -14.14
N CYS A 177 -13.83 -14.77 -15.26
CA CYS A 177 -14.53 -15.97 -15.70
C CYS A 177 -13.51 -17.07 -15.95
N ASP A 178 -13.81 -18.29 -15.49
CA ASP A 178 -12.99 -19.51 -15.57
C ASP A 178 -11.66 -19.48 -14.79
N GLU A 179 -10.95 -18.34 -14.81
CA GLU A 179 -9.64 -18.15 -14.20
C GLU A 179 -9.53 -16.75 -13.60
N THR A 180 -8.71 -16.64 -12.57
CA THR A 180 -8.24 -15.37 -12.02
C THR A 180 -6.73 -15.26 -12.17
N VAL A 181 -6.24 -14.09 -12.58
CA VAL A 181 -4.83 -13.84 -12.95
C VAL A 181 -4.11 -12.89 -12.00
N HIS A 182 -4.79 -12.41 -10.95
CA HIS A 182 -4.18 -11.69 -9.83
C HIS A 182 -5.08 -11.72 -8.60
N GLU A 183 -4.46 -11.53 -7.42
CA GLU A 183 -5.21 -11.31 -6.18
C GLU A 183 -5.97 -9.98 -6.27
N GLY A 184 -7.20 -9.94 -5.76
CA GLY A 184 -8.07 -8.77 -5.84
C GLY A 184 -8.91 -8.65 -7.12
N GLN A 185 -8.75 -9.56 -8.10
CA GLN A 185 -9.59 -9.53 -9.30
C GLN A 185 -11.06 -9.77 -8.96
N VAL A 186 -11.96 -8.96 -9.51
CA VAL A 186 -13.39 -9.02 -9.17
C VAL A 186 -14.04 -10.26 -9.78
N LEU A 187 -14.73 -11.05 -8.96
CA LEU A 187 -15.45 -12.27 -9.36
C LEU A 187 -16.96 -12.06 -9.44
N GLY A 188 -17.47 -11.09 -8.69
CA GLY A 188 -18.88 -10.74 -8.59
C GLY A 188 -19.12 -9.63 -7.58
N ILE A 189 -20.37 -9.21 -7.45
CA ILE A 189 -20.80 -8.14 -6.54
C ILE A 189 -22.03 -8.60 -5.78
N VAL A 190 -22.00 -8.49 -4.45
CA VAL A 190 -23.21 -8.59 -3.62
C VAL A 190 -23.85 -7.22 -3.50
N LEU A 191 -25.15 -7.12 -3.77
CA LEU A 191 -25.95 -5.91 -3.58
C LEU A 191 -26.75 -6.01 -2.28
N ALA A 192 -26.73 -4.97 -1.45
CA ALA A 192 -27.47 -4.95 -0.19
C ALA A 192 -27.97 -3.55 0.18
N GLU A 193 -28.95 -3.47 1.09
CA GLU A 193 -29.57 -2.23 1.56
C GLU A 193 -28.64 -1.36 2.43
N SER A 194 -27.49 -1.90 2.87
CA SER A 194 -26.48 -1.13 3.60
C SER A 194 -25.07 -1.54 3.22
N MET A 195 -24.13 -0.59 3.28
CA MET A 195 -22.70 -0.84 3.03
C MET A 195 -22.14 -1.93 3.94
N SER A 196 -22.55 -1.95 5.19
CA SER A 196 -22.08 -2.93 6.18
C SER A 196 -22.55 -4.34 5.87
N THR A 197 -23.80 -4.48 5.39
CA THR A 197 -24.38 -5.75 4.94
C THR A 197 -23.71 -6.22 3.67
N ALA A 198 -23.52 -5.35 2.68
CA ALA A 198 -22.88 -5.69 1.40
C ALA A 198 -21.47 -6.24 1.62
N ARG A 199 -20.65 -5.56 2.44
CA ARG A 199 -19.28 -5.98 2.78
C ARG A 199 -19.25 -7.31 3.52
N ARG A 200 -20.12 -7.48 4.52
CA ARG A 200 -20.21 -8.73 5.29
C ARG A 200 -20.63 -9.90 4.39
N ALA A 201 -21.67 -9.70 3.58
CA ALA A 201 -22.18 -10.71 2.68
C ALA A 201 -21.14 -11.10 1.62
N ALA A 202 -20.42 -10.15 1.02
CA ALA A 202 -19.33 -10.44 0.08
C ALA A 202 -18.25 -11.35 0.70
N SER A 203 -17.90 -11.15 1.97
CA SER A 203 -16.91 -11.99 2.67
C SER A 203 -17.38 -13.43 2.94
N LEU A 204 -18.69 -13.70 2.84
CA LEU A 204 -19.28 -15.02 3.04
C LEU A 204 -19.44 -15.82 1.74
N VAL A 205 -19.20 -15.20 0.58
CA VAL A 205 -19.20 -15.91 -0.70
C VAL A 205 -18.00 -16.85 -0.73
N LYS A 206 -18.27 -18.14 -0.88
CA LYS A 206 -17.24 -19.17 -0.90
C LYS A 206 -16.77 -19.40 -2.33
N VAL A 207 -15.46 -19.31 -2.55
CA VAL A 207 -14.85 -19.56 -3.85
C VAL A 207 -13.88 -20.72 -3.75
N GLU A 208 -14.05 -21.69 -4.64
CA GLU A 208 -13.17 -22.85 -4.77
C GLU A 208 -12.21 -22.62 -5.93
N TYR A 209 -10.92 -22.79 -5.65
CA TYR A 209 -9.84 -22.53 -6.60
C TYR A 209 -9.02 -23.78 -6.86
N GLN A 210 -8.52 -23.91 -8.08
CA GLN A 210 -7.35 -24.71 -8.39
C GLN A 210 -6.19 -23.77 -8.71
N GLU A 211 -5.22 -23.66 -7.80
CA GLU A 211 -4.06 -22.78 -8.01
C GLU A 211 -3.23 -23.19 -9.23
N LEU A 212 -2.78 -22.18 -9.96
CA LEU A 212 -1.93 -22.29 -11.14
C LEU A 212 -0.58 -21.61 -10.87
N ASP A 213 0.41 -21.90 -11.70
CA ASP A 213 1.73 -21.28 -11.59
C ASP A 213 1.66 -19.77 -11.84
N SER A 214 1.86 -18.97 -10.80
CA SER A 214 1.88 -17.51 -10.89
C SER A 214 3.22 -16.95 -11.37
N ILE A 215 3.22 -15.73 -11.88
CA ILE A 215 4.39 -14.91 -12.18
C ILE A 215 4.29 -13.64 -11.35
N ILE A 216 5.16 -13.48 -10.35
CA ILE A 216 5.02 -12.39 -9.36
C ILE A 216 6.10 -11.33 -9.55
N THR A 217 7.36 -11.74 -9.69
CA THR A 217 8.48 -10.80 -9.79
C THR A 217 8.82 -10.50 -11.25
N ILE A 218 9.48 -9.35 -11.48
CA ILE A 218 10.09 -9.02 -12.78
C ILE A 218 11.05 -10.14 -13.22
N GLN A 219 11.80 -10.72 -12.28
CA GLN A 219 12.73 -11.82 -12.56
C GLN A 219 11.99 -13.08 -13.03
N ASP A 220 10.81 -13.39 -12.48
CA ASP A 220 10.00 -14.52 -12.93
C ASP A 220 9.46 -14.28 -14.33
N ALA A 221 9.00 -13.05 -14.62
CA ALA A 221 8.53 -12.66 -15.95
C ALA A 221 9.65 -12.79 -17.00
N ILE A 222 10.87 -12.34 -16.67
CA ILE A 222 12.05 -12.50 -17.53
C ILE A 222 12.35 -13.98 -17.78
N LYS A 223 12.36 -14.81 -16.72
CA LYS A 223 12.64 -16.25 -16.84
C LYS A 223 11.61 -16.99 -17.67
N LYS A 224 10.34 -16.59 -17.59
CA LYS A 224 9.23 -17.20 -18.35
C LYS A 224 8.93 -16.50 -19.68
N SER A 225 9.72 -15.48 -20.07
CA SER A 225 9.47 -14.66 -21.26
C SER A 225 8.04 -14.12 -21.35
N SER A 226 7.44 -13.76 -20.21
CA SER A 226 6.07 -13.27 -20.13
C SER A 226 6.07 -11.75 -20.21
N TYR A 227 5.76 -11.22 -21.39
CA TYR A 227 5.75 -9.79 -21.69
C TYR A 227 4.46 -9.40 -22.42
N PHE A 228 4.09 -8.12 -22.34
CA PHE A 228 3.03 -7.57 -23.19
C PHE A 228 3.49 -7.46 -24.65
N GLU A 229 2.57 -7.61 -25.61
CA GLU A 229 2.82 -7.80 -27.05
C GLU A 229 3.60 -6.67 -27.75
N HIS A 230 3.75 -5.49 -27.14
CA HIS A 230 4.40 -4.32 -27.73
C HIS A 230 5.69 -3.89 -27.00
N GLN A 231 6.45 -4.87 -26.49
CA GLN A 231 7.71 -4.65 -25.78
C GLN A 231 8.88 -5.43 -26.44
N PRO A 232 10.12 -4.92 -26.41
CA PRO A 232 10.54 -3.66 -25.79
C PRO A 232 10.39 -2.45 -26.72
N ARG A 233 10.00 -1.30 -26.14
CA ARG A 233 10.17 0.00 -26.81
C ARG A 233 11.63 0.43 -26.73
N VAL A 234 12.29 0.60 -27.87
CA VAL A 234 13.72 0.92 -27.95
C VAL A 234 13.91 2.29 -28.59
N ILE A 235 14.57 3.20 -27.88
CA ILE A 235 15.05 4.48 -28.40
C ILE A 235 16.59 4.43 -28.36
N ARG A 236 17.25 4.71 -29.49
CA ARG A 236 18.72 4.74 -29.60
C ARG A 236 19.16 6.06 -30.21
N CYS A 237 20.25 6.62 -29.70
CA CYS A 237 20.91 7.81 -30.23
C CYS A 237 22.43 7.63 -30.10
N GLY A 238 23.18 7.95 -31.15
CA GLY A 238 24.63 7.72 -31.20
C GLY A 238 25.01 6.26 -31.47
N ASP A 239 26.28 5.94 -31.22
CA ASP A 239 26.87 4.60 -31.34
C ASP A 239 27.30 4.16 -29.93
N ILE A 240 26.79 3.02 -29.45
CA ILE A 240 27.09 2.51 -28.10
C ILE A 240 28.44 1.77 -28.08
N ASP A 241 28.88 1.27 -29.24
CA ASP A 241 30.05 0.40 -29.37
C ASP A 241 31.32 1.16 -29.79
N LYS A 242 31.22 2.48 -30.02
CA LYS A 242 32.35 3.39 -30.32
C LYS A 242 32.60 4.35 -29.18
#